data_AF-A0A356TIY6-F1
#
_entry.id   AF-A0A356TIY6-F1
#
_cell.length_a   1.000
_cell.length_b   1.000
_cell.length_c   1.000
_cell.angle_alpha   90.00
_cell.angle_beta   90.00
_cell.angle_gamma   90.00
#
_symmetry.space_group_name_H-M   'P 1'
#
loop_
_entity.id
_entity.type
_entity.pdbx_description
1 polymer ?
#
loop_
_entity_poly.entity_id
_entity_poly.type
_entity_poly.pdbx_seq_one_letter_code
_entity_poly.pdbx_strand_id
1 'polypeptide(L)'
;ESGTGKEVAAKALHASSDRADGPLVALNVKALGESVLESELFGHEKGAFTGADRSKPGVFERADGGTLFLDEIGEISASFQAKLLRVLQEREILPVGGTEARPVDVRLVAATNRDL
;
A
#
# COMPACT_ATOMS: atom_id res chain seq x y z
N GLU A 1 13.15 -9.87 -13.19
CA GLU A 1 13.12 -11.17 -12.47
C GLU A 1 12.46 -10.97 -11.11
N SER A 2 11.30 -11.59 -10.85
CA SER A 2 10.73 -11.69 -9.51
C SER A 2 11.40 -12.86 -8.80
N GLY A 3 12.34 -12.59 -7.89
CA GLY A 3 13.09 -13.65 -7.22
C GLY A 3 14.42 -13.22 -6.58
N THR A 4 14.86 -11.97 -6.78
CA THR A 4 16.19 -11.47 -6.36
C THR A 4 16.30 -11.10 -4.87
N GLY A 5 15.37 -11.52 -4.01
CA GLY A 5 15.44 -11.26 -2.57
C GLY A 5 14.97 -9.88 -2.11
N LYS A 6 14.24 -9.11 -2.94
CA LYS A 6 13.65 -7.81 -2.56
C LYS A 6 12.83 -7.90 -1.27
N GLU A 7 12.04 -8.94 -1.11
CA GLU A 7 11.24 -9.16 0.10
C GLU A 7 12.12 -9.47 1.32
N VAL A 8 13.23 -10.19 1.13
CA VAL A 8 14.21 -10.46 2.20
C VAL A 8 14.87 -9.14 2.64
N ALA A 9 15.25 -8.29 1.69
CA ALA A 9 15.78 -6.96 1.99
C ALA A 9 14.75 -6.08 2.73
N ALA A 10 13.48 -6.07 2.29
CA ALA A 10 12.42 -5.33 2.97
C ALA A 10 12.20 -5.83 4.42
N LYS A 11 12.20 -7.16 4.63
CA LYS A 11 12.13 -7.77 5.97
C LYS A 11 13.31 -7.35 6.85
N ALA A 12 14.53 -7.40 6.31
CA ALA A 12 15.72 -6.99 7.04
C ALA A 12 15.69 -5.49 7.41
N LEU A 13 15.25 -4.63 6.48
CA LEU A 13 15.10 -3.18 6.69
C LEU A 13 14.06 -2.84 7.76
N HIS A 14 12.97 -3.62 7.83
CA HIS A 14 11.94 -3.48 8.86
C HIS A 14 12.46 -3.96 10.22
N ALA A 15 13.02 -5.17 10.29
CA ALA A 15 13.54 -5.76 11.52
C ALA A 15 14.70 -4.95 12.15
N SER A 16 15.44 -4.19 11.34
CA SER A 16 16.56 -3.34 11.79
C SER A 16 16.17 -1.88 12.06
N SER A 17 14.87 -1.58 12.18
CA SER A 17 14.38 -0.20 12.34
C SER A 17 13.64 0.01 13.64
N ASP A 18 13.42 1.28 14.00
CA ASP A 18 12.64 1.67 15.18
C ASP A 18 11.15 1.26 15.10
N ARG A 19 10.73 0.65 13.97
CA ARG A 19 9.36 0.13 13.73
C ARG A 19 9.31 -1.40 13.70
N ALA A 20 10.35 -2.10 14.15
CA ALA A 20 10.44 -3.56 14.08
C ALA A 20 9.35 -4.31 14.86
N ASP A 21 8.77 -3.68 15.90
CA ASP A 21 7.65 -4.23 16.67
C ASP A 21 6.28 -3.99 16.00
N GLY A 22 6.25 -3.13 14.97
CA GLY A 22 5.07 -2.82 14.18
C GLY A 22 4.81 -3.82 13.04
N PRO A 23 3.70 -3.68 12.30
CA PRO A 23 3.40 -4.58 11.19
C PRO A 23 4.36 -4.40 10.01
N LEU A 24 4.72 -5.51 9.35
CA LEU A 24 5.26 -5.49 7.98
C LEU A 24 4.21 -6.04 7.04
N VAL A 25 3.69 -5.19 6.15
CA VAL A 25 2.73 -5.58 5.11
C VAL A 25 3.42 -5.49 3.75
N ALA A 26 3.28 -6.53 2.93
CA ALA A 26 3.83 -6.57 1.58
C ALA A 26 2.69 -6.65 0.55
N LEU A 27 2.81 -5.89 -0.53
CA LEU A 27 1.90 -5.92 -1.67
C LEU A 27 2.70 -5.90 -2.98
N ASN A 28 2.43 -6.86 -3.85
CA ASN A 28 2.92 -6.85 -5.22
C ASN A 28 1.86 -6.25 -6.14
N VAL A 29 2.17 -5.14 -6.81
CA VAL A 29 1.18 -4.38 -7.58
C VAL A 29 0.94 -4.93 -8.99
N LYS A 30 1.81 -5.80 -9.49
CA LYS A 30 1.77 -6.33 -10.87
C LYS A 30 0.58 -7.25 -11.16
N ALA A 31 -0.07 -7.77 -10.11
CA ALA A 31 -1.11 -8.80 -10.23
C ALA A 31 -2.55 -8.27 -10.17
N LEU A 32 -2.77 -6.97 -9.95
CA LEU A 32 -4.09 -6.42 -9.65
C LEU A 32 -4.56 -5.44 -10.72
N GLY A 33 -5.84 -5.50 -11.09
CA GLY A 33 -6.48 -4.43 -11.84
C GLY A 33 -6.59 -3.16 -10.99
N GLU A 34 -6.62 -1.98 -11.62
CA GLU A 34 -6.52 -0.69 -10.91
C GLU A 34 -7.55 -0.52 -9.78
N SER A 35 -8.82 -0.91 -10.01
CA SER A 35 -9.87 -0.81 -8.99
C SER A 35 -9.63 -1.73 -7.79
N VAL A 36 -9.08 -2.92 -8.04
CA VAL A 36 -8.71 -3.87 -6.99
C VAL A 36 -7.49 -3.36 -6.24
N LEU A 37 -6.49 -2.84 -6.95
CA LEU A 37 -5.31 -2.25 -6.34
C LEU A 37 -5.68 -1.06 -5.44
N GLU A 38 -6.60 -0.21 -5.88
CA GLU A 38 -7.10 0.92 -5.09
C GLU A 38 -7.78 0.45 -3.80
N SER A 39 -8.67 -0.53 -3.93
CA SER A 39 -9.38 -1.14 -2.80
C SER A 39 -8.44 -1.89 -1.84
N GLU A 40 -7.39 -2.55 -2.32
CA GLU A 40 -6.39 -3.19 -1.47
C GLU A 40 -5.49 -2.17 -0.76
N LEU A 41 -5.07 -1.10 -1.45
CA LEU A 41 -4.19 -0.07 -0.86
C LEU A 41 -4.91 0.79 0.17
N PHE A 42 -6.07 1.34 -0.19
CA PHE A 42 -6.77 2.34 0.61
C PHE A 42 -7.98 1.78 1.36
N GLY A 43 -8.35 0.53 1.10
CA GLY A 43 -9.57 -0.04 1.67
C GLY A 43 -10.81 0.46 0.97
N HIS A 44 -11.96 0.02 1.45
CA HIS A 44 -13.25 0.45 0.95
C HIS A 44 -14.31 0.43 2.04
N GLU A 45 -15.32 1.27 1.86
CA GLU A 45 -16.56 1.19 2.63
C GLU A 45 -17.55 0.20 2.05
N LYS A 46 -18.43 -0.31 2.91
CA LYS A 46 -19.59 -1.09 2.48
C LYS A 46 -20.40 -0.30 1.45
N GLY A 47 -20.69 -0.94 0.32
CA GLY A 47 -21.46 -0.34 -0.77
C GLY A 47 -20.66 0.55 -1.72
N ALA A 48 -19.33 0.64 -1.56
CA ALA A 48 -18.48 1.44 -2.45
C ALA A 48 -18.51 0.99 -3.93
N PHE A 49 -18.73 -0.30 -4.17
CA PHE A 49 -18.89 -0.90 -5.49
C PHE A 49 -19.70 -2.20 -5.39
N THR A 50 -20.12 -2.76 -6.54
CA THR A 50 -20.84 -4.05 -6.59
C THR A 50 -20.00 -5.17 -5.96
N GLY A 51 -20.50 -5.79 -4.89
CA GLY A 51 -19.78 -6.83 -4.13
C GLY A 51 -19.01 -6.31 -2.92
N ALA A 52 -19.02 -5.00 -2.63
CA ALA A 52 -18.51 -4.43 -1.39
C ALA A 52 -19.50 -4.66 -0.22
N ASP A 53 -19.75 -5.91 0.15
CA ASP A 53 -20.76 -6.28 1.14
C ASP A 53 -20.39 -5.88 2.58
N ARG A 54 -19.09 -5.60 2.81
CA ARG A 54 -18.52 -5.15 4.08
C ARG A 54 -17.44 -4.10 3.82
N SER A 55 -17.21 -3.21 4.78
CA SER A 55 -16.02 -2.37 4.77
C SER A 55 -14.78 -3.23 5.02
N LYS A 56 -13.67 -2.88 4.38
CA LYS A 56 -12.38 -3.58 4.51
C LYS A 56 -11.26 -2.54 4.64
N PRO A 57 -10.40 -2.64 5.67
CA PRO A 57 -9.26 -1.74 5.80
C PRO A 57 -8.22 -2.00 4.70
N GLY A 58 -7.60 -0.93 4.21
CA GLY A 58 -6.53 -0.99 3.22
C GLY A 58 -5.21 -1.49 3.81
N VAL A 59 -4.24 -1.80 2.95
CA VAL A 59 -2.90 -2.19 3.41
C VAL A 59 -2.14 -1.02 4.06
N PHE A 60 -2.47 0.23 3.74
CA PHE A 60 -1.96 1.38 4.48
C PHE A 60 -2.40 1.35 5.95
N GLU A 61 -3.69 1.17 6.21
CA GLU A 61 -4.21 1.05 7.59
C GLU A 61 -3.63 -0.16 8.32
N ARG A 62 -3.52 -1.30 7.62
CA ARG A 62 -2.93 -2.51 8.20
C ARG A 62 -1.43 -2.40 8.49
N ALA A 63 -0.74 -1.49 7.81
CA ALA A 63 0.69 -1.23 7.98
C ALA A 63 0.96 -0.08 8.97
N ASP A 64 -0.07 0.52 9.55
CA ASP A 64 0.04 1.66 10.45
C ASP A 64 0.98 1.36 11.63
N GLY A 65 1.82 2.33 11.97
CA GLY A 65 2.93 2.19 12.92
C GLY A 65 4.13 1.39 12.41
N GLY A 66 4.03 0.71 11.28
CA GLY A 66 5.01 -0.23 10.76
C GLY A 66 5.60 0.12 9.39
N THR A 67 5.77 -0.90 8.55
CA THR A 67 6.36 -0.80 7.22
C THR A 67 5.43 -1.40 6.16
N LEU A 68 5.19 -0.66 5.08
CA LEU A 68 4.54 -1.15 3.87
C LEU A 68 5.58 -1.36 2.77
N PHE A 69 5.73 -2.59 2.30
CA PHE A 69 6.56 -2.95 1.16
C PHE A 69 5.72 -3.04 -0.11
N LEU A 70 6.02 -2.20 -1.10
CA LEU A 70 5.41 -2.23 -2.44
C LEU A 70 6.42 -2.75 -3.46
N ASP A 71 6.16 -3.93 -4.01
CA ASP A 71 6.96 -4.48 -5.11
C ASP A 71 6.34 -4.19 -6.46
N GLU A 72 7.20 -4.05 -7.46
CA GLU A 72 6.89 -3.69 -8.84
C GLU A 72 6.17 -2.33 -8.99
N ILE A 73 6.56 -1.33 -8.19
CA ILE A 73 5.94 0.00 -8.20
C ILE A 73 5.98 0.68 -9.58
N GLY A 74 6.90 0.30 -10.45
CA GLY A 74 6.96 0.78 -11.84
C GLY A 74 5.81 0.31 -12.74
N GLU A 75 4.93 -0.56 -12.26
CA GLU A 75 3.76 -1.08 -13.00
C GLU A 75 2.47 -0.26 -12.74
N ILE A 76 2.46 0.65 -11.76
CA ILE A 76 1.27 1.46 -11.48
C ILE A 76 1.13 2.62 -12.47
N SER A 77 -0.12 2.99 -12.80
CA SER A 77 -0.39 4.11 -13.70
C SER A 77 -0.04 5.48 -13.08
N ALA A 78 0.16 6.50 -13.92
CA ALA A 78 0.45 7.86 -13.46
C ALA A 78 -0.66 8.43 -12.55
N SER A 79 -1.92 8.10 -12.83
CA SER A 79 -3.06 8.46 -11.97
C SER A 79 -2.89 7.87 -10.57
N PHE A 80 -2.46 6.61 -10.49
CA PHE A 80 -2.22 5.93 -9.23
C PHE A 80 -1.00 6.51 -8.49
N GLN A 81 0.07 6.87 -9.20
CA GLN A 81 1.23 7.55 -8.61
C GLN A 81 0.82 8.86 -7.93
N ALA A 82 -0.07 9.64 -8.54
CA ALA A 82 -0.57 10.88 -7.94
C ALA A 82 -1.37 10.61 -6.65
N LYS A 83 -2.17 9.54 -6.60
CA LYS A 83 -2.87 9.12 -5.37
C LYS A 83 -1.89 8.70 -4.28
N LEU A 84 -0.90 7.88 -4.62
CA LEU A 84 0.14 7.46 -3.68
C LEU A 84 0.93 8.65 -3.12
N LEU A 85 1.27 9.62 -3.98
CA LEU A 85 1.96 10.85 -3.57
C LEU A 85 1.15 11.63 -2.53
N ARG A 86 -0.17 11.75 -2.71
CA ARG A 86 -1.04 12.42 -1.73
C ARG A 86 -0.97 11.74 -0.36
N VAL A 87 -1.02 10.41 -0.32
CA VAL A 87 -0.89 9.66 0.94
C VAL A 87 0.45 9.93 1.62
N LEU A 88 1.54 10.01 0.86
CA LEU A 88 2.87 10.29 1.41
C LEU A 88 3.02 11.73 1.93
N GLN A 89 2.31 12.68 1.32
CA GLN A 89 2.34 14.10 1.71
C GLN A 89 1.45 14.37 2.92
N GLU A 90 0.19 13.94 2.85
CA GLU A 90 -0.82 14.23 3.87
C GLU A 90 -0.73 13.29 5.06
N ARG A 91 -0.13 12.09 4.88
CA ARG A 91 -0.13 11.00 5.87
C ARG A 91 -1.54 10.56 6.26
N GLU A 92 -2.45 10.60 5.28
CA GLU A 92 -3.83 10.17 5.43
C GLU A 92 -4.24 9.38 4.18
N ILE A 93 -5.18 8.45 4.35
CA ILE A 93 -5.83 7.75 3.25
C ILE A 93 -7.33 8.04 3.23
N LEU A 94 -7.94 7.93 2.04
CA LEU A 94 -9.38 7.97 1.89
C LEU A 94 -9.85 6.62 1.32
N PRO A 95 -10.62 5.81 2.08
CA PRO A 95 -11.14 4.55 1.57
C PRO A 95 -12.04 4.77 0.36
N VAL A 96 -12.08 3.81 -0.56
CA VAL A 96 -12.97 3.86 -1.72
C VAL A 96 -14.42 3.94 -1.23
N GLY A 97 -15.17 4.93 -1.72
CA GLY A 97 -16.55 5.21 -1.29
C GLY A 97 -16.67 5.83 0.09
N GLY A 98 -15.56 6.10 0.78
CA GLY A 98 -15.51 6.82 2.04
C GLY A 98 -15.45 8.34 1.84
N THR A 99 -15.82 9.07 2.88
CA THR A 99 -15.76 10.55 2.92
C THR A 99 -14.84 11.09 4.00
N GLU A 100 -14.34 10.22 4.87
CA GLU A 100 -13.50 10.57 6.00
C GLU A 100 -12.08 10.08 5.75
N ALA A 101 -11.12 11.01 5.81
CA ALA A 101 -9.71 10.69 5.72
C ALA A 101 -9.24 10.03 7.03
N ARG A 102 -8.36 9.04 6.92
CA ARG A 102 -7.81 8.29 8.04
C ARG A 102 -6.32 8.53 8.14
N PRO A 103 -5.81 9.07 9.25
CA PRO A 103 -4.38 9.25 9.44
C PRO A 103 -3.67 7.89 9.49
N VAL A 104 -2.50 7.84 8.87
CA VAL A 104 -1.62 6.67 8.85
C VAL A 104 -0.17 7.10 9.03
N ASP A 105 0.58 6.37 9.84
CA ASP A 105 2.00 6.55 10.06
C ASP A 105 2.75 5.30 9.57
N VAL A 106 3.11 5.30 8.30
CA VAL A 106 3.67 4.14 7.61
C VAL A 106 5.04 4.47 7.03
N ARG A 107 6.04 3.62 7.27
CA ARG A 107 7.29 3.64 6.52
C ARG A 107 7.09 2.90 5.19
N LEU A 108 7.22 3.60 4.07
CA LEU A 108 7.15 2.97 2.75
C LEU A 108 8.52 2.45 2.31
N VAL A 109 8.57 1.20 1.85
CA VAL A 109 9.70 0.62 1.11
C VAL A 109 9.16 0.21 -0.26
N ALA A 110 9.74 0.73 -1.35
CA ALA A 110 9.30 0.42 -2.70
C ALA A 110 10.41 -0.24 -3.51
N ALA A 111 10.05 -1.16 -4.40
CA ALA A 111 10.96 -1.78 -5.34
C ALA A 111 10.33 -1.87 -6.73
N THR A 112 11.17 -1.85 -7.77
CA THR A 112 10.78 -2.04 -9.17
C THR A 112 11.87 -2.82 -9.88
N ASN A 113 11.52 -3.58 -10.91
CA ASN A 113 12.51 -4.17 -11.84
C ASN A 113 12.71 -3.31 -13.10
N ARG A 114 11.95 -2.22 -13.26
CA ARG A 114 12.04 -1.29 -14.38
C ARG A 114 13.10 -0.22 -14.08
N ASP A 115 13.83 0.16 -15.11
CA ASP A 115 14.61 1.39 -15.12
C ASP A 115 13.64 2.56 -15.35
N LEU A 116 13.62 3.54 -14.45
CA LEU A 116 12.60 4.61 -14.36
C LEU A 116 13.23 6.00 -14.56
#